data_AF-A0AAD6YMU9-F1
#
_entry.id   AF-A0AAD6YMU9-F1
#
_cell.length_a   1.000
_cell.length_b   1.000
_cell.length_c   1.000
_cell.angle_alpha   90.00
_cell.angle_beta   90.00
_cell.angle_gamma   90.00
#
_symmetry.space_group_name_H-M   'P 1'
#
loop_
_entity.id
_entity.type
_entity.pdbx_description
1 polymer ?
#
loop_
_entity_poly.entity_id
_entity_poly.type
_entity_poly.pdbx_seq_one_letter_code
_entity_poly.pdbx_strand_id
1 'polypeptide(L)'
;TGTYYVTPHNIVPAVNLSRRQKRKQKQKQIPDAVFRSRRGNLLLDLATTGYSSEVAKAAVVASTKSGNISLNLLSGAKIRPRFDIEGNTRSGNVVLFIPSTFSGAIQLHTKTGDINFLPGIASEMRVVKSTDTEYLVLVGAQQPPGTDQAPVDFCRLRTRSGNVVIGVRGKDTYVRPAGLWQKLTGFLRSG
;
A
#
# COMPACT_ATOMS: atom_id res chain seq x y z
N THR A 1 6.49 14.75 5.70
CA THR A 1 5.10 14.85 5.22
C THR A 1 5.11 15.45 3.85
N GLY A 2 4.23 15.03 2.95
CA GLY A 2 4.05 15.70 1.66
C GLY A 2 3.08 14.98 0.74
N THR A 3 2.65 15.70 -0.28
CA THR A 3 1.80 15.19 -1.37
C THR A 3 2.64 15.07 -2.64
N TYR A 4 2.59 13.92 -3.29
CA TYR A 4 3.43 13.59 -4.44
C TYR A 4 2.59 12.99 -5.56
N TYR A 5 2.86 13.45 -6.78
CA TYR A 5 2.28 12.96 -8.02
C TYR A 5 3.35 12.18 -8.77
N VAL A 6 3.15 10.88 -8.95
CA VAL A 6 4.14 9.97 -9.51
C VAL A 6 3.76 9.62 -10.94
N THR A 7 4.67 9.93 -11.86
CA THR A 7 4.55 9.56 -13.27
C THR A 7 5.38 8.31 -13.54
N PRO A 8 4.83 7.26 -14.17
CA PRO A 8 5.60 6.09 -14.58
C PRO A 8 6.69 6.44 -15.60
N HIS A 9 7.91 5.95 -15.38
CA HIS A 9 9.01 6.06 -16.34
C HIS A 9 9.08 4.85 -17.28
N ASN A 10 8.55 3.69 -16.85
CA ASN A 10 8.57 2.45 -17.62
C ASN A 10 7.18 2.11 -18.15
N ILE A 11 6.91 2.42 -19.41
CA ILE A 11 5.84 1.75 -20.16
C ILE A 11 6.42 0.39 -20.53
N VAL A 12 6.16 -0.65 -19.74
CA VAL A 12 6.62 -2.00 -20.09
C VAL A 12 5.78 -2.45 -21.30
N PRO A 13 6.36 -2.61 -22.50
CA PRO A 13 5.62 -3.25 -23.58
C PRO A 13 5.31 -4.70 -23.16
N ALA A 14 4.11 -5.17 -23.45
CA ALA A 14 3.71 -6.55 -23.17
C ALA A 14 4.52 -7.51 -24.07
N VAL A 15 5.78 -7.79 -23.72
CA VAL A 15 6.60 -8.73 -24.47
C VAL A 15 6.22 -10.14 -24.02
N ASN A 16 5.67 -10.90 -24.96
CA ASN A 16 5.39 -12.34 -24.86
C ASN A 16 6.70 -13.14 -24.69
N LEU A 17 7.32 -13.05 -23.53
CA LEU A 17 8.52 -13.84 -23.22
C LEU A 17 8.09 -15.25 -22.78
N SER A 18 8.45 -16.21 -23.64
CA SER A 18 8.27 -17.65 -23.42
C SER A 18 8.74 -18.07 -22.02
N ARG A 19 8.02 -19.02 -21.41
CA ARG A 19 8.20 -19.49 -20.01
C ARG A 19 9.65 -19.89 -19.64
N ARG A 20 10.52 -20.17 -20.63
CA ARG A 20 11.91 -20.62 -20.43
C ARG A 20 12.92 -19.49 -20.13
N GLN A 21 12.62 -18.23 -20.44
CA GLN A 21 13.55 -17.10 -20.18
C GLN A 21 13.34 -16.40 -18.81
N LYS A 22 12.27 -16.75 -18.08
CA LYS A 22 11.89 -16.10 -16.80
C LYS A 22 12.88 -16.29 -15.63
N ARG A 23 13.87 -17.19 -15.76
CA ARG A 23 14.78 -17.53 -14.65
C ARG A 23 16.03 -16.67 -14.53
N LYS A 24 16.42 -15.87 -15.54
CA LYS A 24 17.71 -15.16 -15.52
C LYS A 24 17.66 -13.64 -15.39
N GLN A 25 16.49 -13.00 -15.42
CA GLN A 25 16.39 -11.57 -15.14
C GLN A 25 15.14 -11.26 -14.32
N LYS A 26 15.22 -11.48 -13.00
CA LYS A 26 14.58 -10.56 -12.05
C LYS A 26 15.37 -9.25 -12.17
N GLN A 27 15.23 -8.53 -13.29
CA GLN A 27 15.57 -7.11 -13.30
C GLN A 27 14.72 -6.51 -12.20
N LYS A 28 15.37 -6.07 -11.12
CA LYS A 28 14.71 -5.27 -10.09
C LYS A 28 14.13 -4.08 -10.83
N GLN A 29 12.82 -4.07 -11.05
CA GLN A 29 12.15 -2.89 -11.60
C GLN A 29 12.56 -1.72 -10.72
N ILE A 30 13.19 -0.72 -11.34
CA ILE A 30 13.59 0.50 -10.65
C ILE A 30 12.29 1.22 -10.33
N PRO A 31 12.00 1.51 -9.04
CA PRO A 31 10.79 2.24 -8.68
C PRO A 31 10.85 3.67 -9.21
N ASP A 32 9.70 4.21 -9.60
CA ASP A 32 9.54 5.58 -10.08
C ASP A 32 9.75 6.61 -8.96
N ALA A 33 9.43 6.24 -7.72
CA ALA A 33 9.67 7.07 -6.55
C ALA A 33 10.11 6.26 -5.33
N VAL A 34 11.04 6.80 -4.56
CA VAL A 34 11.53 6.20 -3.31
C VAL A 34 11.52 7.22 -2.18
N PHE A 35 10.77 6.91 -1.13
CA PHE A 35 10.75 7.66 0.12
C PHE A 35 11.43 6.82 1.20
N ARG A 36 12.52 7.35 1.77
CA ARG A 36 13.30 6.60 2.75
C ARG A 36 13.64 7.44 3.97
N SER A 37 13.48 6.83 5.13
CA SER A 37 14.00 7.36 6.39
C SER A 37 14.74 6.28 7.16
N ARG A 38 15.68 6.67 8.03
CA ARG A 38 16.29 5.76 9.00
C ARG A 38 15.54 5.80 10.34
N ARG A 39 15.13 7.00 10.74
CA ARG A 39 14.39 7.27 11.97
C ARG A 39 13.39 8.36 11.65
N GLY A 40 12.13 8.14 11.97
CA GLY A 40 11.07 9.12 11.74
C GLY A 40 9.93 8.57 10.89
N ASN A 41 8.82 9.29 10.97
CA ASN A 41 7.57 8.91 10.34
C ASN A 41 7.55 9.37 8.88
N LEU A 42 7.00 8.54 8.00
CA LEU A 42 6.62 8.93 6.64
C LEU A 42 5.11 9.15 6.63
N LEU A 43 4.68 10.34 6.19
CA LEU A 43 3.29 10.68 5.96
C LEU A 43 3.21 11.16 4.51
N LEU A 44 2.65 10.34 3.64
CA LEU A 44 2.68 10.50 2.19
C LEU A 44 1.27 10.44 1.63
N ASP A 45 0.89 11.51 0.94
CA ASP A 45 -0.28 11.53 0.07
C ASP A 45 0.20 11.28 -1.36
N LEU A 46 -0.25 10.20 -2.00
CA LEU A 46 0.27 9.73 -3.28
C LEU A 46 -0.82 9.72 -4.34
N ALA A 47 -0.57 10.37 -5.46
CA ALA A 47 -1.36 10.29 -6.68
C ALA A 47 -0.50 9.76 -7.84
N THR A 48 -1.13 9.21 -8.87
CA THR A 48 -0.47 8.91 -10.14
C THR A 48 -0.84 9.96 -11.18
N THR A 49 0.12 10.32 -12.03
CA THR A 49 -0.06 11.27 -13.14
C THR A 49 0.51 10.71 -14.43
N GLY A 50 -0.04 11.16 -15.57
CA GLY A 50 0.42 10.77 -16.90
C GLY A 50 -0.72 10.27 -17.79
N TYR A 51 -0.49 10.32 -19.10
CA TYR A 51 -1.42 9.82 -20.11
C TYR A 51 -1.33 8.29 -20.13
N SER A 52 -2.37 7.63 -19.65
CA SER A 52 -2.39 6.17 -19.50
C SER A 52 -2.72 5.51 -20.84
N SER A 53 -1.75 4.78 -21.38
CA SER A 53 -2.07 3.45 -21.90
C SER A 53 -2.46 2.57 -20.70
N GLU A 54 -3.35 1.60 -20.89
CA GLU A 54 -3.86 0.73 -19.80
C GLU A 54 -2.73 -0.01 -19.05
N VAL A 55 -1.53 -0.07 -19.64
CA VAL A 55 -0.39 -0.85 -19.14
C VAL A 55 0.51 -0.06 -18.18
N ALA A 56 0.40 1.27 -18.09
CA ALA A 56 1.31 2.07 -17.26
C ALA A 56 1.14 1.80 -15.74
N LYS A 57 2.25 1.67 -15.01
CA LYS A 57 2.29 1.37 -13.56
C LYS A 57 3.29 2.29 -12.87
N ALA A 58 2.84 3.02 -11.84
CA ALA A 58 3.68 3.90 -11.03
C ALA A 58 4.16 3.14 -9.78
N ALA A 59 5.44 2.78 -9.77
CA ALA A 59 6.10 2.07 -8.69
C ALA A 59 6.64 3.02 -7.62
N VAL A 60 6.14 2.90 -6.39
CA VAL A 60 6.53 3.74 -5.26
C VAL A 60 6.97 2.86 -4.09
N VAL A 61 8.15 3.15 -3.55
CA VAL A 61 8.66 2.48 -2.36
C VAL A 61 8.76 3.46 -1.21
N ALA A 62 8.08 3.18 -0.10
CA ALA A 62 8.16 3.92 1.15
C ALA A 62 8.80 3.02 2.23
N SER A 63 9.93 3.44 2.80
CA SER A 63 10.64 2.62 3.79
C SER A 63 11.21 3.42 4.97
N THR A 64 11.08 2.86 6.17
CA THR A 64 11.76 3.38 7.36
C THR A 64 12.32 2.27 8.25
N LYS A 65 13.46 2.47 8.90
CA LYS A 65 13.98 1.47 9.85
C LYS A 65 13.26 1.55 11.20
N SER A 66 12.91 2.75 11.64
CA SER A 66 12.16 2.99 12.86
C SER A 66 11.30 4.22 12.67
N GLY A 67 9.99 4.02 12.71
CA GLY A 67 9.00 5.03 12.42
C GLY A 67 7.78 4.43 11.76
N ASN A 68 6.71 5.22 11.79
CA ASN A 68 5.44 4.84 11.19
C ASN A 68 5.42 5.26 9.73
N ILE A 69 4.70 4.53 8.91
CA ILE A 69 4.42 4.89 7.53
C ILE A 69 2.90 5.07 7.42
N SER A 70 2.47 6.23 6.95
CA SER A 70 1.07 6.50 6.62
C SER A 70 1.01 6.89 5.15
N LEU A 71 0.29 6.08 4.38
CA LEU A 71 0.12 6.24 2.94
C LEU A 71 -1.35 6.53 2.67
N ASN A 72 -1.64 7.67 2.05
CA ASN A 72 -2.97 7.99 1.57
C ASN A 72 -2.91 8.04 0.04
N LEU A 73 -3.55 7.07 -0.60
CA LEU A 73 -3.67 7.07 -2.04
C LEU A 73 -4.82 8.01 -2.43
N LEU A 74 -4.50 8.97 -3.29
CA LEU A 74 -5.45 9.96 -3.77
C LEU A 74 -6.23 9.40 -4.97
N SER A 75 -7.53 9.70 -5.02
CA SER A 75 -8.33 9.41 -6.20
C SER A 75 -7.81 10.23 -7.38
N GLY A 76 -7.38 9.55 -8.44
CA GLY A 76 -6.98 10.17 -9.70
C GLY A 76 -8.14 10.25 -10.70
N ALA A 77 -7.84 10.63 -11.93
CA ALA A 77 -8.77 10.51 -13.05
C ALA A 77 -9.18 9.06 -13.28
N LYS A 78 -10.35 8.83 -13.91
CA LYS A 78 -10.85 7.48 -14.25
C LYS A 78 -9.81 6.66 -15.04
N ILE A 79 -9.07 7.33 -15.92
CA ILE A 79 -7.96 6.77 -16.68
C ILE A 79 -6.68 7.32 -16.05
N ARG A 80 -5.93 6.45 -15.36
CA ARG A 80 -4.70 6.81 -14.65
C ARG A 80 -3.72 5.65 -14.70
N PRO A 81 -2.41 5.92 -14.55
CA PRO A 81 -1.48 4.87 -14.24
C PRO A 81 -1.84 4.16 -12.92
N ARG A 82 -1.53 2.88 -12.88
CA ARG A 82 -1.79 2.03 -11.72
C ARG A 82 -0.86 2.32 -10.56
N PHE A 83 -1.34 2.03 -9.35
CA PHE A 83 -0.52 2.02 -8.16
C PHE A 83 0.28 0.72 -8.05
N ASP A 84 1.58 0.84 -7.78
CA ASP A 84 2.43 -0.24 -7.29
C ASP A 84 3.19 0.23 -6.06
N ILE A 85 2.59 0.03 -4.90
CA ILE A 85 3.07 0.62 -3.66
C ILE A 85 3.73 -0.45 -2.82
N GLU A 86 4.96 -0.20 -2.35
CA GLU A 86 5.63 -1.01 -1.35
C GLU A 86 5.93 -0.16 -0.10
N GLY A 87 5.26 -0.47 1.01
CA GLY A 87 5.49 0.14 2.32
C GLY A 87 6.22 -0.84 3.25
N ASN A 88 7.36 -0.44 3.81
CA ASN A 88 8.12 -1.32 4.70
C ASN A 88 8.72 -0.59 5.90
N THR A 89 8.41 -1.06 7.11
CA THR A 89 9.07 -0.61 8.35
C THR A 89 9.58 -1.76 9.19
N ARG A 90 10.74 -1.60 9.84
CA ARG A 90 11.20 -2.62 10.81
C ARG A 90 10.55 -2.44 12.19
N SER A 91 10.21 -1.21 12.57
CA SER A 91 9.61 -0.91 13.86
C SER A 91 8.73 0.32 13.72
N GLY A 92 7.42 0.11 13.81
CA GLY A 92 6.39 1.13 13.62
C GLY A 92 5.19 0.58 12.85
N ASN A 93 4.11 1.34 12.89
CA ASN A 93 2.86 0.97 12.24
C ASN A 93 2.87 1.39 10.77
N VAL A 94 2.17 0.63 9.94
CA VAL A 94 1.92 0.98 8.54
C VAL A 94 0.42 1.17 8.37
N VAL A 95 0.01 2.37 7.94
CA VAL A 95 -1.39 2.72 7.70
C VAL A 95 -1.54 3.02 6.21
N LEU A 96 -2.53 2.41 5.56
CA LEU A 96 -2.85 2.65 4.15
C LEU A 96 -4.32 3.02 4.01
N PHE A 97 -4.59 4.17 3.42
CA PHE A 97 -5.92 4.52 2.92
C PHE A 97 -5.93 4.47 1.41
N ILE A 98 -6.76 3.61 0.84
CA ILE A 98 -6.94 3.49 -0.62
C ILE A 98 -8.14 4.33 -1.08
N PRO A 99 -8.16 4.88 -2.32
CA PRO A 99 -9.35 5.51 -2.87
C PRO A 99 -10.43 4.46 -3.17
N SER A 100 -11.69 4.87 -3.27
CA SER A 100 -12.79 4.02 -3.74
C SER A 100 -12.61 3.53 -5.18
N THR A 101 -11.75 4.18 -5.96
CA THR A 101 -11.37 3.78 -7.32
C THR A 101 -10.24 2.76 -7.36
N PHE A 102 -9.79 2.26 -6.22
CA PHE A 102 -8.74 1.23 -6.16
C PHE A 102 -9.34 -0.11 -6.61
N SER A 103 -8.68 -0.78 -7.56
CA SER A 103 -9.06 -2.13 -7.99
C SER A 103 -7.82 -2.98 -8.16
N GLY A 104 -7.66 -3.95 -7.26
CA GLY A 104 -6.50 -4.84 -7.31
C GLY A 104 -6.21 -5.58 -6.02
N ALA A 105 -4.94 -5.97 -5.87
CA ALA A 105 -4.51 -6.84 -4.78
C ALA A 105 -3.70 -6.08 -3.72
N ILE A 106 -3.95 -6.41 -2.46
CA ILE A 106 -3.25 -5.87 -1.32
C ILE A 106 -2.66 -7.02 -0.52
N GLN A 107 -1.33 -7.02 -0.39
CA GLN A 107 -0.56 -7.99 0.38
C GLN A 107 -0.02 -7.34 1.66
N LEU A 108 -0.26 -7.98 2.79
CA LEU A 108 0.01 -7.46 4.12
C LEU A 108 0.84 -8.45 4.89
N HIS A 109 1.82 -7.94 5.63
CA HIS A 109 2.64 -8.77 6.48
C HIS A 109 3.06 -8.05 7.75
N THR A 110 2.93 -8.72 8.89
CA THR A 110 3.53 -8.31 10.17
C THR A 110 4.11 -9.53 10.88
N LYS A 111 5.24 -9.40 11.57
CA LYS A 111 5.82 -10.55 12.31
C LYS A 111 5.23 -10.70 13.70
N THR A 112 4.99 -9.60 14.41
CA THR A 112 4.54 -9.64 15.82
C THR A 112 3.45 -8.62 16.16
N GLY A 113 2.94 -7.88 15.19
CA GLY A 113 1.81 -6.96 15.41
C GLY A 113 0.55 -7.49 14.78
N ASP A 114 -0.48 -6.64 14.72
CA ASP A 114 -1.80 -7.01 14.21
C ASP A 114 -2.08 -6.41 12.84
N ILE A 115 -2.91 -7.09 12.06
CA ILE A 115 -3.45 -6.58 10.79
C ILE A 115 -4.91 -6.21 11.03
N ASN A 116 -5.23 -4.92 10.86
CA ASN A 116 -6.56 -4.37 11.11
C ASN A 116 -7.16 -3.84 9.81
N PHE A 117 -8.32 -4.39 9.46
CA PHE A 117 -9.15 -3.90 8.37
C PHE A 117 -10.22 -2.98 8.97
N LEU A 118 -10.26 -1.73 8.51
CA LEU A 118 -11.30 -0.78 8.91
C LEU A 118 -12.64 -1.13 8.23
N PRO A 119 -13.79 -0.68 8.76
CA PRO A 119 -15.10 -1.12 8.30
C PRO A 119 -15.34 -0.95 6.79
N GLY A 120 -14.93 0.18 6.20
CA GLY A 120 -15.13 0.47 4.79
C GLY A 120 -14.40 -0.50 3.87
N ILE A 121 -13.16 -0.84 4.19
CA ILE A 121 -12.42 -1.86 3.41
C ILE A 121 -12.95 -3.27 3.66
N ALA A 122 -13.35 -3.56 4.90
CA ALA A 122 -13.86 -4.87 5.28
C ALA A 122 -15.14 -5.26 4.49
N SER A 123 -15.98 -4.29 4.15
CA SER A 123 -17.18 -4.52 3.33
C SER A 123 -16.92 -4.74 1.83
N GLU A 124 -15.76 -4.33 1.31
CA GLU A 124 -15.46 -4.34 -0.13
C GLU A 124 -14.36 -5.34 -0.52
N MET A 125 -13.69 -5.94 0.46
CA MET A 125 -12.58 -6.85 0.22
C MET A 125 -13.00 -8.32 0.14
N ARG A 126 -12.23 -9.10 -0.62
CA ARG A 126 -12.25 -10.55 -0.63
C ARG A 126 -10.90 -11.07 -0.16
N VAL A 127 -10.89 -11.87 0.91
CA VAL A 127 -9.67 -12.51 1.40
C VAL A 127 -9.33 -13.71 0.51
N VAL A 128 -8.11 -13.74 -0.03
CA VAL A 128 -7.56 -14.84 -0.84
C VAL A 128 -6.66 -15.74 0.00
N LYS A 129 -5.87 -15.14 0.89
CA LYS A 129 -4.99 -15.84 1.82
C LYS A 129 -5.03 -15.14 3.17
N SER A 130 -5.11 -15.93 4.23
CA SER A 130 -4.97 -15.47 5.61
C SER A 130 -4.09 -16.43 6.39
N THR A 131 -3.19 -15.88 7.18
CA THR A 131 -2.36 -16.54 8.18
C THR A 131 -2.19 -15.55 9.34
N ASP A 132 -1.61 -16.00 10.46
CA ASP A 132 -1.36 -15.14 11.62
C ASP A 132 -0.51 -13.91 11.31
N THR A 133 0.34 -13.99 10.28
CA THR A 133 1.34 -12.95 9.96
C THR A 133 1.19 -12.33 8.57
N GLU A 134 0.33 -12.89 7.71
CA GLU A 134 0.19 -12.50 6.32
C GLU A 134 -1.26 -12.57 5.85
N TYR A 135 -1.70 -11.53 5.14
CA TYR A 135 -2.97 -11.50 4.43
C TYR A 135 -2.75 -11.12 2.96
N LEU A 136 -3.50 -11.75 2.06
CA LEU A 136 -3.65 -11.33 0.68
C LEU A 136 -5.14 -11.10 0.43
N VAL A 137 -5.51 -9.86 0.10
CA VAL A 137 -6.89 -9.47 -0.17
C VAL A 137 -7.01 -8.86 -1.56
N LEU A 138 -8.16 -9.07 -2.17
CA LEU A 138 -8.56 -8.43 -3.43
C LEU A 138 -9.63 -7.38 -3.12
N VAL A 139 -9.59 -6.26 -3.81
CA VAL A 139 -10.51 -5.14 -3.64
C VAL A 139 -10.98 -4.68 -5.02
N GLY A 140 -12.25 -4.30 -5.12
CA GLY A 140 -12.88 -3.86 -6.37
C GLY A 140 -13.28 -5.01 -7.30
N ALA A 141 -13.92 -4.67 -8.41
CA ALA A 141 -14.37 -5.63 -9.42
C ALA A 141 -13.16 -6.26 -10.14
N GLN A 142 -12.78 -7.46 -9.72
CA GLN A 142 -11.78 -8.27 -10.40
C GLN A 142 -12.47 -9.07 -11.51
N GLN A 143 -12.00 -8.96 -12.76
CA GLN A 143 -12.51 -9.79 -13.84
C GLN A 143 -12.24 -11.28 -13.57
N PRO A 144 -13.13 -12.19 -14.00
CA PRO A 144 -12.96 -13.62 -13.81
C PRO A 144 -11.67 -14.13 -14.48
N PRO A 145 -10.99 -15.12 -13.89
CA PRO A 145 -9.77 -15.69 -14.45
C PRO A 145 -10.06 -16.29 -15.83
N GLY A 146 -9.36 -15.80 -16.87
CA GLY A 146 -9.50 -16.28 -18.26
C GLY A 146 -9.81 -15.20 -19.29
N THR A 147 -10.16 -13.99 -18.85
CA THR A 147 -10.18 -12.78 -19.69
C THR A 147 -8.83 -12.05 -19.57
N ASP A 148 -8.38 -11.41 -20.64
CA ASP A 148 -7.11 -10.65 -20.66
C ASP A 148 -6.98 -9.83 -19.38
N GLN A 149 -5.96 -10.14 -18.57
CA GLN A 149 -5.87 -9.67 -17.19
C GLN A 149 -5.93 -8.14 -17.15
N ALA A 150 -7.10 -7.62 -16.78
CA ALA A 150 -7.26 -6.20 -16.57
C ALA A 150 -6.12 -5.71 -15.65
N PRO A 151 -5.46 -4.62 -16.01
CA PRO A 151 -4.30 -4.16 -15.29
C PRO A 151 -4.72 -3.73 -13.86
N VAL A 152 -4.30 -4.49 -12.84
CA VAL A 152 -4.69 -4.28 -11.42
C VAL A 152 -3.72 -3.39 -10.64
N ASP A 153 -4.24 -2.57 -9.72
CA ASP A 153 -3.44 -1.90 -8.69
C ASP A 153 -2.81 -2.94 -7.75
N PHE A 154 -1.64 -2.63 -7.19
CA PHE A 154 -0.96 -3.51 -6.25
C PHE A 154 -0.38 -2.73 -5.07
N CYS A 155 -0.63 -3.23 -3.86
CA CYS A 155 -0.06 -2.68 -2.64
C CYS A 155 0.56 -3.79 -1.80
N ARG A 156 1.79 -3.59 -1.34
CA ARG A 156 2.49 -4.49 -0.42
C ARG A 156 2.93 -3.73 0.82
N LEU A 157 2.37 -4.08 1.96
CA LEU A 157 2.71 -3.46 3.24
C LEU A 157 3.37 -4.48 4.15
N ARG A 158 4.49 -4.08 4.74
CA ARG A 158 5.26 -4.93 5.64
C ARG A 158 5.69 -4.16 6.88
N THR A 159 5.51 -4.80 8.03
CA THR A 159 6.20 -4.42 9.26
C THR A 159 6.76 -5.65 9.96
N ARG A 160 7.72 -5.46 10.88
CA ARG A 160 8.19 -6.54 11.75
C ARG A 160 7.51 -6.49 13.10
N SER A 161 7.40 -5.32 13.73
CA SER A 161 6.93 -5.23 15.13
C SER A 161 5.77 -4.26 15.34
N GLY A 162 5.20 -3.69 14.28
CA GLY A 162 4.06 -2.80 14.39
C GLY A 162 2.80 -3.40 13.77
N ASN A 163 1.75 -2.59 13.81
CA ASN A 163 0.46 -2.97 13.26
C ASN A 163 0.37 -2.50 11.80
N VAL A 164 -0.39 -3.24 11.00
CA VAL A 164 -0.80 -2.83 9.67
C VAL A 164 -2.28 -2.47 9.72
N VAL A 165 -2.65 -1.29 9.24
CA VAL A 165 -4.03 -0.81 9.24
C VAL A 165 -4.41 -0.37 7.85
N ILE A 166 -5.60 -0.75 7.39
CA ILE A 166 -6.09 -0.41 6.06
C ILE A 166 -7.50 0.09 6.13
N GLY A 167 -7.80 1.14 5.37
CA GLY A 167 -9.15 1.60 5.15
C GLY A 167 -9.36 2.21 3.77
N VAL A 168 -10.60 2.61 3.53
CA VAL A 168 -10.99 3.39 2.37
C VAL A 168 -10.97 4.87 2.72
N ARG A 169 -10.25 5.66 1.94
CA ARG A 169 -10.13 7.10 2.12
C ARG A 169 -11.51 7.77 2.03
N GLY A 170 -11.82 8.61 3.00
CA GLY A 170 -13.10 9.34 3.07
C GLY A 170 -14.28 8.52 3.62
N LYS A 171 -14.12 7.21 3.81
CA LYS A 171 -15.09 6.37 4.52
C LYS A 171 -14.61 6.01 5.93
N ASP A 172 -13.35 5.62 6.02
CA ASP A 172 -12.74 5.15 7.25
C ASP A 172 -11.94 6.25 7.95
N THR A 173 -11.97 6.23 9.28
CA THR A 173 -11.12 7.07 10.13
C THR A 173 -10.26 6.18 11.01
N TYR A 174 -8.96 6.48 11.09
CA TYR A 174 -8.05 5.80 12.00
C TYR A 174 -7.46 6.79 13.00
N VAL A 175 -7.90 6.69 14.25
CA VAL A 175 -7.26 7.39 15.36
C VAL A 175 -6.19 6.45 15.91
N ARG A 176 -4.94 6.90 15.87
CA ARG A 176 -3.85 6.14 16.48
C ARG A 176 -4.14 6.00 17.98
N PRO A 177 -4.11 4.78 18.55
CA PRO A 177 -4.19 4.64 19.99
C PRO A 177 -3.02 5.40 20.64
N ALA A 178 -3.34 6.35 21.52
CA ALA A 178 -2.34 7.06 22.32
C ALA A 178 -1.51 6.04 23.10
N GLY A 179 -0.19 6.27 23.17
CA GLY A 179 0.70 5.36 23.89
C GLY A 179 0.31 5.25 25.36
N LEU A 180 0.60 4.11 25.99
CA LEU A 180 0.35 3.89 27.43
C LEU A 180 0.87 5.03 28.31
N TRP A 181 2.02 5.62 27.95
CA TRP A 181 2.60 6.79 28.63
C TRP A 181 1.80 8.09 28.46
N GLN A 182 1.12 8.27 27.33
CA GLN A 182 0.24 9.44 27.12
C GLN A 182 -1.05 9.33 27.94
N LYS A 183 -1.52 8.10 28.22
CA LYS A 183 -2.64 7.87 29.14
C LYS A 183 -2.26 8.11 30.61
N LEU A 184 -1.05 7.72 31.02
CA LEU A 184 -0.55 7.89 32.39
C LEU A 184 -0.22 9.36 32.73
N THR A 185 0.38 10.11 31.80
CA THR A 185 0.69 11.53 32.02
C THR A 185 -0.53 12.43 32.00
N GLY A 186 -1.63 12.01 31.37
CA GLY A 186 -2.93 12.69 31.47
C GLY A 186 -3.53 12.61 32.88
N PHE A 187 -3.29 11.51 33.60
CA PHE A 187 -3.78 11.32 34.97
C PHE A 187 -3.01 12.15 36.02
N LEU A 188 -1.74 12.46 35.77
CA LEU A 188 -0.90 13.24 36.69
C LEU A 188 -1.04 14.76 36.54
N ARG A 189 -1.82 15.24 35.57
CA ARG A 189 -2.09 16.67 35.35
C ARG A 189 -3.48 17.13 35.81
N SER A 190 -4.29 16.24 36.38
CA SER A 190 -5.60 16.57 36.96
C SER A 190 -5.64 16.42 38.49
N GLY A 191 -4.48 16.55 39.15
CA GLY A 191 -4.37 16.60 40.61
C GLY A 191 -4.08 18.03 41.07
#